data_AF-A0A968MID8-F1
#
_entry.id   AF-A0A968MID8-F1
#
_cell.length_a   1.000
_cell.length_b   1.000
_cell.length_c   1.000
_cell.angle_alpha   90.00
_cell.angle_beta   90.00
_cell.angle_gamma   90.00
#
_symmetry.space_group_name_H-M   'P 1'
#
loop_
_entity.id
_entity.type
_entity.pdbx_description
1 polymer ?
#
loop_
_entity_poly.entity_id
_entity_poly.type
_entity_poly.pdbx_seq_one_letter_code
_entity_poly.pdbx_strand_id
1 'polypeptide(L)'
;MENEIKSTGQNPVKKNKLIKAGVITLTSLFLIYYVTLAVLAPFKTITTIENAFKFEDTILIQLMNIDEYADSLARLSSQIKSRIEAAELDSINCLINMKDCTINLELEGVTIHSAKITKMEYSEIFNRINHESKYAYLSTPFYSISYISTIPKVPIVVKNAPRDTAEANMMNTVPVPPPVDYVNYTFLFDKPLRLTISQNEPPAEHHRYSSYKNRLGSQANYVKSIFQSAVRFQVPEYTPWITIEVKQDDAKTIFRALPQNAALVLVMD
;
A
#
# COMPACT_ATOMS: atom_id res chain seq x y z
N MET A 1 -9.93 -29.62 77.21
CA MET A 1 -10.77 -29.15 76.09
C MET A 1 -10.01 -28.02 75.41
N GLU A 2 -9.04 -28.37 74.57
CA GLU A 2 -8.25 -27.43 73.77
C GLU A 2 -8.34 -27.95 72.34
N ASN A 3 -9.22 -27.35 71.54
CA ASN A 3 -9.32 -27.66 70.12
C ASN A 3 -8.39 -26.72 69.37
N GLU A 4 -7.29 -27.29 68.87
CA GLU A 4 -6.40 -26.66 67.92
C GLU A 4 -7.17 -26.25 66.65
N ILE A 5 -7.24 -24.94 66.42
CA ILE A 5 -7.60 -24.37 65.14
C ILE A 5 -6.43 -24.63 64.18
N LYS A 6 -6.51 -25.69 63.39
CA LYS A 6 -5.62 -25.90 62.23
C LYS A 6 -5.93 -24.85 61.18
N SER A 7 -5.18 -23.74 61.22
CA SER A 7 -5.19 -22.74 60.16
C SER A 7 -4.75 -23.41 58.85
N THR A 8 -5.64 -23.40 57.86
CA THR A 8 -5.39 -23.91 56.52
C THR A 8 -4.52 -22.89 55.79
N GLY A 9 -3.22 -22.89 56.11
CA GLY A 9 -2.21 -22.08 55.42
C GLY A 9 -2.03 -22.54 53.98
N GLN A 10 -2.96 -22.18 53.09
CA GLN A 10 -2.72 -22.27 51.65
C GLN A 10 -1.62 -21.28 51.28
N ASN A 11 -0.42 -21.83 51.07
CA ASN A 11 0.79 -21.11 50.69
C ASN A 11 0.53 -20.12 49.52
N PRO A 12 0.61 -18.79 49.74
CA PRO A 12 0.35 -17.78 48.70
C PRO A 12 1.31 -17.91 47.51
N VAL A 13 2.47 -18.55 47.73
CA VAL A 13 3.48 -18.83 46.70
C VAL A 13 2.99 -19.84 45.64
N LYS A 14 2.19 -20.86 46.01
CA LYS A 14 1.67 -21.86 45.05
C LYS A 14 0.53 -21.30 44.21
N LYS A 15 -0.35 -20.48 44.80
CA LYS A 15 -1.46 -19.81 44.10
C LYS A 15 -0.93 -18.82 43.04
N ASN A 16 0.14 -18.08 43.35
CA ASN A 16 0.80 -17.19 42.40
C ASN A 16 1.50 -17.93 41.23
N LYS A 17 2.01 -19.15 41.44
CA LYS A 17 2.58 -19.97 40.35
C LYS A 17 1.52 -20.48 39.38
N LEU A 18 0.35 -20.91 39.90
CA LEU A 18 -0.77 -21.36 39.07
C LEU A 18 -1.38 -20.22 38.23
N ILE A 19 -1.54 -19.03 38.83
CA ILE A 19 -2.02 -17.85 38.10
C ILE A 19 -1.03 -17.45 36.99
N LYS A 20 0.27 -17.45 37.27
CA LYS A 20 1.30 -17.17 36.25
C LYS A 20 1.29 -18.20 35.11
N ALA A 21 1.12 -19.49 35.42
CA ALA A 21 1.01 -20.54 34.40
C ALA A 21 -0.26 -20.41 33.53
N GLY A 22 -1.39 -20.03 34.13
CA GLY A 22 -2.64 -19.75 33.41
C GLY A 22 -2.51 -18.56 32.45
N VAL A 23 -1.83 -17.49 32.86
CA VAL A 23 -1.58 -16.34 31.98
C VAL A 23 -0.67 -16.72 30.81
N ILE A 24 0.39 -17.50 31.04
CA ILE A 24 1.33 -17.92 29.99
C ILE A 24 0.64 -18.81 28.94
N THR A 25 -0.22 -19.73 29.37
CA THR A 25 -0.95 -20.62 28.45
C THR A 25 -1.96 -19.84 27.60
N LEU A 26 -2.69 -18.90 28.19
CA LEU A 26 -3.63 -18.04 27.47
C LEU A 26 -2.93 -17.14 26.45
N THR A 27 -1.79 -16.51 26.81
CA THR A 27 -1.03 -15.67 25.88
C THR A 27 -0.42 -16.48 24.74
N SER A 28 0.05 -17.70 25.02
CA SER A 28 0.54 -18.62 23.99
C SER A 28 -0.56 -19.02 23.00
N LEU A 29 -1.76 -19.35 23.50
CA LEU A 29 -2.89 -19.72 22.66
C LEU A 29 -3.38 -18.55 21.79
N PHE A 30 -3.40 -17.33 22.36
CA PHE A 30 -3.68 -16.11 21.62
C PHE A 30 -2.64 -15.83 20.53
N LEU A 31 -1.35 -16.08 20.81
CA LEU A 31 -0.28 -15.89 19.84
C LEU A 31 -0.39 -16.91 18.68
N ILE A 32 -0.69 -18.18 18.98
CA ILE A 32 -0.95 -19.20 17.95
C ILE A 32 -2.14 -18.79 17.08
N TYR A 33 -3.25 -18.37 17.70
CA TYR A 33 -4.43 -17.89 16.99
C TYR A 33 -4.11 -16.70 16.07
N TYR A 34 -3.38 -15.72 16.59
CA TYR A 34 -2.94 -14.56 15.81
C TYR A 34 -2.10 -14.97 14.58
N VAL A 35 -1.15 -15.89 14.75
CA VAL A 35 -0.32 -16.39 13.64
C VAL A 35 -1.19 -17.12 12.60
N THR A 36 -2.14 -17.95 13.03
CA THR A 36 -3.04 -18.64 12.10
C THR A 36 -3.89 -17.66 11.28
N LEU A 37 -4.41 -16.59 11.91
CA LEU A 37 -5.15 -15.54 11.20
C LEU A 37 -4.26 -14.77 10.21
N ALA A 38 -3.03 -14.44 10.60
CA ALA A 38 -2.08 -13.74 9.74
C ALA A 38 -1.73 -14.56 8.48
N VAL A 39 -1.67 -15.89 8.60
CA VAL A 39 -1.45 -16.80 7.47
C VAL A 39 -2.70 -16.96 6.62
N LEU A 40 -3.91 -17.01 7.20
CA LEU A 40 -5.16 -17.17 6.45
C LEU A 40 -5.58 -15.93 5.66
N ALA A 41 -5.23 -14.74 6.12
CA ALA A 41 -5.58 -13.47 5.48
C ALA A 41 -5.14 -13.36 4.00
N PRO A 42 -3.89 -13.66 3.61
CA PRO A 42 -3.49 -13.65 2.20
C PRO A 42 -4.23 -14.72 1.38
N PHE A 43 -4.46 -15.93 1.92
CA PHE A 43 -5.22 -16.97 1.21
C PHE A 43 -6.65 -16.55 0.91
N LYS A 44 -7.35 -15.94 1.89
CA LYS A 44 -8.70 -15.40 1.67
C LYS A 44 -8.71 -14.32 0.58
N THR A 45 -7.65 -13.52 0.51
CA THR A 45 -7.54 -12.44 -0.49
C THR A 45 -7.31 -13.00 -1.88
N ILE A 46 -6.44 -14.01 -2.02
CA ILE A 46 -6.23 -14.73 -3.28
C ILE A 46 -7.55 -15.30 -3.78
N THR A 47 -8.29 -16.03 -2.94
CA THR A 47 -9.57 -16.62 -3.34
C THR A 47 -10.63 -15.57 -3.65
N THR A 48 -10.59 -14.40 -2.99
CA THR A 48 -11.49 -13.29 -3.31
C THR A 48 -11.18 -12.72 -4.69
N ILE A 49 -9.89 -12.52 -5.01
CA ILE A 49 -9.45 -12.04 -6.33
C ILE A 49 -9.80 -13.08 -7.41
N GLU A 50 -9.50 -14.35 -7.18
CA GLU A 50 -9.80 -15.42 -8.14
C GLU A 50 -11.30 -15.61 -8.38
N ASN A 51 -12.14 -15.39 -7.37
CA ASN A 51 -13.59 -15.49 -7.55
C ASN A 51 -14.19 -14.24 -8.20
N ALA A 52 -13.63 -13.06 -7.96
CA ALA A 52 -14.10 -11.81 -8.56
C ALA A 52 -13.63 -11.65 -10.01
N PHE A 53 -12.45 -12.16 -10.34
CA PHE A 53 -11.80 -12.01 -11.64
C PHE A 53 -11.54 -13.39 -12.25
N LYS A 54 -12.51 -13.89 -13.02
CA LYS A 54 -12.39 -15.13 -13.79
C LYS A 54 -12.40 -14.82 -15.28
N PHE A 55 -11.53 -15.47 -16.03
CA PHE A 55 -11.71 -15.54 -17.48
C PHE A 55 -12.91 -16.43 -17.77
N GLU A 56 -13.81 -15.96 -18.63
CA GLU A 56 -14.98 -16.73 -19.04
C GLU A 56 -14.62 -17.78 -20.11
N ASP A 57 -13.54 -17.55 -20.88
CA ASP A 57 -13.17 -18.40 -22.00
C ASP A 57 -12.32 -19.61 -21.56
N THR A 58 -13.00 -20.76 -21.41
CA THR A 58 -12.41 -22.04 -21.01
C THR A 58 -11.37 -22.56 -22.00
N ILE A 59 -11.48 -22.22 -23.29
CA ILE A 59 -10.55 -22.69 -24.33
C ILE A 59 -9.23 -21.93 -24.20
N LEU A 60 -9.30 -20.61 -24.04
CA LEU A 60 -8.13 -19.76 -23.83
C LEU A 60 -7.37 -20.15 -22.57
N ILE A 61 -8.09 -20.45 -21.49
CA ILE A 61 -7.55 -21.00 -20.23
C ILE A 61 -6.74 -22.29 -20.46
N GLN A 62 -7.31 -23.25 -21.19
CA GLN A 62 -6.61 -24.51 -21.49
C GLN A 62 -5.37 -24.28 -22.35
N LEU A 63 -5.46 -23.38 -23.34
CA LEU A 63 -4.32 -23.04 -24.20
C LEU A 63 -3.19 -22.35 -23.43
N MET A 64 -3.50 -21.42 -22.53
CA MET A 64 -2.51 -20.73 -21.68
C MET A 64 -1.72 -21.72 -20.80
N ASN A 65 -2.37 -22.78 -20.32
CA ASN A 65 -1.71 -23.78 -19.48
C ASN A 65 -0.79 -24.73 -20.25
N ILE A 66 -0.95 -24.82 -21.58
CA ILE A 66 -0.22 -25.76 -22.45
C ILE A 66 0.88 -25.03 -23.25
N ASP A 67 0.59 -23.81 -23.70
CA ASP A 67 1.44 -23.04 -24.62
C ASP A 67 1.88 -21.72 -23.98
N GLU A 68 3.19 -21.56 -23.81
CA GLU A 68 3.83 -20.33 -23.31
C GLU A 68 3.51 -19.12 -24.21
N TYR A 69 3.34 -19.36 -25.52
CA TYR A 69 2.97 -18.29 -26.44
C TYR A 69 1.56 -17.76 -26.15
N ALA A 70 0.60 -18.65 -25.92
CA ALA A 70 -0.77 -18.28 -25.56
C ALA A 70 -0.83 -17.51 -24.23
N ASP A 71 -0.07 -17.93 -23.21
CA ASP A 71 0.08 -17.21 -21.94
C ASP A 71 0.63 -15.79 -22.15
N SER A 72 1.70 -15.67 -22.95
CA SER A 72 2.30 -14.37 -23.27
C SER A 72 1.35 -13.42 -24.00
N LEU A 73 0.51 -13.95 -24.90
CA LEU A 73 -0.49 -13.19 -25.63
C LEU A 73 -1.64 -12.75 -24.73
N ALA A 74 -2.13 -13.63 -23.85
CA ALA A 74 -3.16 -13.29 -22.88
C ALA A 74 -2.69 -12.19 -21.92
N ARG A 75 -1.44 -12.29 -21.45
CA ARG A 75 -0.78 -11.24 -20.68
C ARG A 75 -0.76 -9.91 -21.43
N LEU A 76 -0.22 -9.90 -22.65
CA LEU A 76 -0.13 -8.69 -23.47
C LEU A 76 -1.51 -8.09 -23.75
N SER A 77 -2.49 -8.92 -24.07
CA SER A 77 -3.88 -8.51 -24.32
C SER A 77 -4.48 -7.81 -23.09
N SER A 78 -4.29 -8.37 -21.89
CA SER A 78 -4.75 -7.74 -20.65
C SER A 78 -4.11 -6.38 -20.41
N GLN A 79 -2.81 -6.24 -20.65
CA GLN A 79 -2.08 -4.99 -20.48
C GLN A 79 -2.55 -3.91 -21.47
N ILE A 80 -2.72 -4.30 -22.74
CA ILE A 80 -3.23 -3.39 -23.79
C ILE A 80 -4.66 -2.95 -23.46
N LYS A 81 -5.54 -3.87 -23.05
CA LYS A 81 -6.92 -3.57 -22.68
C LYS A 81 -6.99 -2.55 -21.54
N SER A 82 -6.22 -2.78 -20.48
CA SER A 82 -6.14 -1.88 -19.32
C SER A 82 -5.64 -0.49 -19.69
N ARG A 83 -4.63 -0.43 -20.59
CA ARG A 83 -4.07 0.83 -21.08
C ARG A 83 -5.02 1.59 -22.01
N ILE A 84 -5.80 0.89 -22.85
CA ILE A 84 -6.83 1.50 -23.69
C ILE A 84 -7.91 2.13 -22.81
N GLU A 85 -8.45 1.38 -21.84
CA GLU A 85 -9.47 1.89 -20.91
C GLU A 85 -8.95 3.08 -20.09
N ALA A 86 -7.70 3.04 -19.64
CA ALA A 86 -7.08 4.19 -19.00
C ALA A 86 -6.98 5.38 -19.96
N ALA A 87 -6.53 5.18 -21.20
CA ALA A 87 -6.37 6.23 -22.20
C ALA A 87 -7.70 6.88 -22.64
N GLU A 88 -8.82 6.18 -22.50
CA GLU A 88 -10.17 6.76 -22.69
C GLU A 88 -10.50 7.82 -21.64
N LEU A 89 -9.82 7.81 -20.48
CA LEU A 89 -9.88 8.91 -19.54
C LEU A 89 -9.04 10.07 -20.08
N ASP A 90 -9.71 11.20 -20.34
CA ASP A 90 -9.10 12.50 -20.65
C ASP A 90 -8.41 13.10 -19.40
N SER A 91 -7.47 12.36 -18.82
CA SER A 91 -6.74 12.72 -17.61
C SER A 91 -5.38 12.01 -17.55
N ILE A 92 -4.48 12.54 -16.73
CA ILE A 92 -3.16 11.94 -16.55
C ILE A 92 -3.27 10.62 -15.78
N ASN A 93 -2.80 9.55 -16.39
CA ASN A 93 -2.74 8.20 -15.84
C ASN A 93 -1.32 7.83 -15.47
N CYS A 94 -1.19 6.82 -14.62
CA CYS A 94 0.09 6.25 -14.21
C CYS A 94 0.23 4.85 -14.80
N LEU A 95 1.32 4.59 -15.50
CA LEU A 95 1.72 3.26 -15.95
C LEU A 95 2.97 2.84 -15.17
N ILE A 96 2.88 1.74 -14.41
CA ILE A 96 4.05 1.17 -13.73
C ILE A 96 4.45 -0.09 -14.47
N ASN A 97 5.64 -0.05 -15.04
CA ASN A 97 6.27 -1.20 -15.65
C ASN A 97 7.26 -1.83 -14.68
N MET A 98 6.89 -3.01 -14.19
CA MET A 98 7.67 -3.74 -13.19
C MET A 98 8.87 -4.47 -13.80
N LYS A 99 8.77 -4.85 -15.08
CA LYS A 99 9.87 -5.46 -15.83
C LYS A 99 10.99 -4.46 -16.10
N ASP A 100 10.61 -3.31 -16.66
CA ASP A 100 11.57 -2.27 -17.04
C ASP A 100 11.93 -1.36 -15.87
N CYS A 101 11.31 -1.55 -14.69
CA CYS A 101 11.48 -0.72 -13.50
C CYS A 101 11.27 0.77 -13.82
N THR A 102 10.19 1.10 -14.51
CA THR A 102 9.84 2.47 -14.90
C THR A 102 8.43 2.82 -14.45
N ILE A 103 8.24 4.10 -14.13
CA ILE A 103 6.93 4.70 -13.90
C ILE A 103 6.74 5.80 -14.94
N ASN A 104 5.67 5.69 -15.71
CA ASN A 104 5.35 6.57 -16.81
C ASN A 104 4.04 7.29 -16.50
N LEU A 105 4.01 8.60 -16.68
CA LEU A 105 2.78 9.36 -16.70
C LEU A 105 2.30 9.42 -18.16
N GLU A 106 1.05 9.07 -18.39
CA GLU A 106 0.45 9.03 -19.72
C GLU A 106 -0.80 9.90 -19.79
N LEU A 107 -1.01 10.55 -20.92
CA LEU A 107 -2.24 11.27 -21.25
C LEU A 107 -2.69 10.78 -22.63
N GLU A 108 -3.92 10.27 -22.73
CA GLU A 108 -4.47 9.70 -23.97
C GLU A 108 -3.53 8.65 -24.62
N GLY A 109 -2.82 7.86 -23.80
CA GLY A 109 -1.87 6.84 -24.25
C GLY A 109 -0.48 7.37 -24.64
N VAL A 110 -0.24 8.69 -24.55
CA VAL A 110 1.06 9.31 -24.82
C VAL A 110 1.82 9.54 -23.52
N THR A 111 3.06 9.05 -23.44
CA THR A 111 3.93 9.25 -22.27
C THR A 111 4.45 10.69 -22.19
N ILE A 112 4.08 11.42 -21.14
CA ILE A 112 4.47 12.81 -20.90
C ILE A 112 5.68 12.95 -19.97
N HIS A 113 5.88 11.96 -19.10
CA HIS A 113 7.00 11.91 -18.16
C HIS A 113 7.33 10.46 -17.86
N SER A 114 8.61 10.16 -17.72
CA SER A 114 9.10 8.83 -17.37
C SER A 114 10.16 8.98 -16.28
N ALA A 115 10.04 8.17 -15.24
CA ALA A 115 11.01 8.11 -14.16
C ALA A 115 11.45 6.66 -13.92
N LYS A 116 12.71 6.52 -13.52
CA LYS A 116 13.32 5.22 -13.21
C LYS A 116 13.06 4.85 -11.75
N ILE A 117 12.59 3.63 -11.55
CA ILE A 117 12.40 3.03 -10.24
C ILE A 117 13.74 2.48 -9.78
N THR A 118 14.19 2.94 -8.61
CA THR A 118 15.47 2.52 -8.03
C THR A 118 15.31 1.23 -7.24
N LYS A 119 14.18 1.09 -6.53
CA LYS A 119 13.84 -0.09 -5.76
C LYS A 119 12.35 -0.39 -5.88
N MET A 120 12.01 -1.66 -5.98
CA MET A 120 10.64 -2.13 -6.07
C MET A 120 10.45 -3.37 -5.19
N GLU A 121 9.41 -3.36 -4.38
CA GLU A 121 8.97 -4.49 -3.58
C GLU A 121 7.46 -4.66 -3.76
N TYR A 122 6.98 -5.89 -3.82
CA TYR A 122 5.56 -6.17 -3.98
C TYR A 122 5.17 -7.44 -3.22
N SER A 123 3.88 -7.57 -2.94
CA SER A 123 3.34 -8.73 -2.22
C SER A 123 3.53 -10.03 -3.01
N GLU A 124 3.95 -11.10 -2.33
CA GLU A 124 4.03 -12.45 -2.92
C GLU A 124 2.68 -12.96 -3.46
N ILE A 125 1.56 -12.35 -3.08
CA ILE A 125 0.24 -12.71 -3.61
C ILE A 125 0.21 -12.68 -5.14
N PHE A 126 0.90 -11.73 -5.77
CA PHE A 126 0.96 -11.63 -7.23
C PHE A 126 1.62 -12.85 -7.90
N ASN A 127 2.44 -13.61 -7.18
CA ASN A 127 3.08 -14.83 -7.67
C ASN A 127 2.27 -16.09 -7.33
N ARG A 128 1.25 -15.99 -6.48
CA ARG A 128 0.42 -17.12 -6.03
C ARG A 128 -0.97 -17.16 -6.66
N ILE A 129 -1.44 -16.06 -7.24
CA ILE A 129 -2.70 -16.00 -7.98
C ILE A 129 -2.53 -16.77 -9.30
N ASN A 130 -3.55 -17.55 -9.68
CA ASN A 130 -3.58 -18.22 -10.99
C ASN A 130 -3.43 -17.22 -12.14
N HIS A 131 -2.70 -17.58 -13.21
CA HIS A 131 -2.36 -16.68 -14.31
C HIS A 131 -3.59 -16.01 -14.93
N GLU A 132 -4.66 -16.78 -15.13
CA GLU A 132 -5.94 -16.31 -15.67
C GLU A 132 -6.54 -15.19 -14.81
N SER A 133 -6.71 -15.45 -13.52
CA SER A 133 -7.25 -14.46 -12.59
C SER A 133 -6.33 -13.25 -12.44
N LYS A 134 -5.00 -13.45 -12.52
CA LYS A 134 -4.02 -12.34 -12.54
C LYS A 134 -4.22 -11.46 -13.77
N TYR A 135 -4.34 -12.04 -14.95
CA TYR A 135 -4.57 -11.26 -16.18
C TYR A 135 -5.92 -10.57 -16.17
N ALA A 136 -6.98 -11.21 -15.67
CA ALA A 136 -8.28 -10.57 -15.53
C ALA A 136 -8.23 -9.40 -14.53
N TYR A 137 -7.53 -9.58 -13.41
CA TYR A 137 -7.30 -8.54 -12.40
C TYR A 137 -6.55 -7.31 -12.94
N LEU A 138 -5.56 -7.55 -13.81
CA LEU A 138 -4.75 -6.51 -14.45
C LEU A 138 -5.39 -5.93 -15.72
N SER A 139 -6.41 -6.59 -16.29
CA SER A 139 -7.02 -6.23 -17.57
C SER A 139 -7.84 -4.93 -17.54
N THR A 140 -8.19 -4.46 -16.35
CA THR A 140 -8.81 -3.16 -16.11
C THR A 140 -7.85 -2.29 -15.31
N PRO A 141 -7.86 -0.96 -15.49
CA PRO A 141 -7.05 -0.06 -14.69
C PRO A 141 -7.52 -0.04 -13.24
N PHE A 142 -6.67 0.48 -12.35
CA PHE A 142 -6.95 0.70 -10.94
C PHE A 142 -7.30 2.17 -10.72
N TYR A 143 -8.46 2.47 -10.15
CA TYR A 143 -8.89 3.84 -9.92
C TYR A 143 -8.59 4.26 -8.48
N SER A 144 -7.87 5.37 -8.31
CA SER A 144 -7.52 5.91 -7.00
C SER A 144 -8.79 6.38 -6.26
N ILE A 145 -9.06 5.80 -5.09
CA ILE A 145 -10.12 6.25 -4.18
C ILE A 145 -9.60 7.35 -3.26
N SER A 146 -8.41 7.15 -2.71
CA SER A 146 -7.83 8.06 -1.73
C SER A 146 -6.32 7.94 -1.68
N TYR A 147 -5.68 8.96 -1.13
CA TYR A 147 -4.25 8.98 -0.92
C TYR A 147 -3.88 9.53 0.45
N ILE A 148 -2.75 9.09 0.95
CA ILE A 148 -2.11 9.60 2.17
C ILE A 148 -0.73 10.10 1.74
N SER A 149 -0.36 11.32 2.11
CA SER A 149 0.89 11.94 1.65
C SER A 149 1.57 12.75 2.74
N THR A 150 2.90 12.79 2.71
CA THR A 150 3.72 13.75 3.49
C THR A 150 3.70 15.15 2.89
N ILE A 151 3.52 15.28 1.58
CA ILE A 151 3.55 16.55 0.86
C ILE A 151 2.15 16.98 0.42
N PRO A 152 1.85 18.29 0.38
CA PRO A 152 0.60 18.77 -0.19
C PRO A 152 0.56 18.53 -1.70
N LYS A 153 -0.61 18.13 -2.21
CA LYS A 153 -0.85 17.91 -3.63
C LYS A 153 -0.71 19.22 -4.43
N VAL A 154 -1.29 20.29 -3.91
CA VAL A 154 -1.16 21.65 -4.45
C VAL A 154 -0.44 22.50 -3.40
N PRO A 155 0.81 22.94 -3.66
CA PRO A 155 1.53 23.79 -2.71
C PRO A 155 0.88 25.19 -2.68
N ILE A 156 0.41 25.61 -1.52
CA ILE A 156 -0.16 26.95 -1.32
C ILE A 156 0.95 27.86 -0.79
N VAL A 157 1.24 28.93 -1.51
CA VAL A 157 2.16 29.98 -1.05
C VAL A 157 1.32 31.09 -0.44
N VAL A 158 1.35 31.21 0.88
CA VAL A 158 0.68 32.31 1.60
C VAL A 158 1.55 33.56 1.48
N LYS A 159 1.05 34.56 0.74
CA LYS A 159 1.67 35.89 0.69
C LYS A 159 0.97 36.78 1.72
N ASN A 160 1.72 37.28 2.69
CA ASN A 160 1.24 38.33 3.57
C ASN A 160 1.26 39.65 2.79
N ALA A 161 0.13 40.35 2.74
CA ALA A 161 0.09 41.66 2.11
C ALA A 161 0.98 42.64 2.91
N PRO A 162 1.81 43.45 2.24
CA PRO A 162 2.59 44.48 2.90
C PRO A 162 1.63 45.51 3.51
N ARG A 163 1.95 45.95 4.73
CA ARG A 163 1.11 46.93 5.43
C ARG A 163 1.33 48.34 4.88
N ASP A 164 2.50 48.59 4.29
CA ASP A 164 2.90 49.92 3.83
C ASP A 164 3.75 49.88 2.55
N THR A 165 3.77 51.00 1.80
CA THR A 165 4.50 51.11 0.52
C THR A 165 6.02 51.05 0.68
N ALA A 166 6.55 51.42 1.86
CA ALA A 166 7.97 51.27 2.20
C ALA A 166 8.36 49.79 2.45
N GLU A 167 7.49 48.99 3.07
CA GLU A 167 7.69 47.54 3.23
C GLU A 167 7.56 46.79 1.90
N ALA A 168 6.69 47.25 1.00
CA ALA A 168 6.53 46.66 -0.33
C ALA A 168 7.84 46.67 -1.15
N ASN A 169 8.64 47.73 -1.03
CA ASN A 169 9.95 47.82 -1.69
C ASN A 169 11.04 46.96 -1.03
N MET A 170 10.88 46.59 0.25
CA MET A 170 11.79 45.69 0.97
C MET A 170 11.41 44.20 0.79
N MET A 171 10.15 43.89 0.43
CA MET A 171 9.65 42.55 0.13
C MET A 171 10.04 42.00 -1.25
N ASN A 172 11.10 42.51 -1.88
CA ASN A 172 11.79 41.84 -3.00
C ASN A 172 12.55 40.58 -2.54
N THR A 173 12.02 39.86 -1.55
CA THR A 173 12.56 38.61 -1.05
C THR A 173 11.93 37.47 -1.83
N VAL A 174 12.79 36.69 -2.48
CA VAL A 174 12.45 35.48 -3.23
C VAL A 174 11.50 34.62 -2.38
N PRO A 175 10.41 34.06 -2.95
CA PRO A 175 9.51 33.18 -2.22
C PRO A 175 10.31 32.09 -1.53
N VAL A 176 10.21 31.99 -0.20
CA VAL A 176 10.84 30.90 0.55
C VAL A 176 10.16 29.61 0.08
N PRO A 177 10.89 28.67 -0.54
CA PRO A 177 10.31 27.40 -0.92
C PRO A 177 9.78 26.71 0.34
N PRO A 178 8.65 26.00 0.28
CA PRO A 178 8.24 25.16 1.39
C PRO A 178 9.40 24.22 1.77
N PRO A 179 9.60 23.94 3.08
CA PRO A 179 10.68 23.10 3.55
C PRO A 179 10.72 21.77 2.79
N VAL A 180 11.94 21.27 2.57
CA VAL A 180 12.18 20.06 1.78
C VAL A 180 11.72 18.84 2.58
N ASP A 181 10.41 18.57 2.51
CA ASP A 181 9.81 17.43 3.18
C ASP A 181 10.18 16.14 2.45
N TYR A 182 10.47 15.10 3.24
CA TYR A 182 10.63 13.74 2.75
C TYR A 182 9.36 13.32 2.01
N VAL A 183 9.47 12.92 0.75
CA VAL A 183 8.34 12.60 -0.11
C VAL A 183 7.97 11.13 0.06
N ASN A 184 6.78 10.89 0.61
CA ASN A 184 6.19 9.58 0.70
C ASN A 184 4.68 9.71 0.61
N TYR A 185 4.09 8.95 -0.30
CA TYR A 185 2.65 8.90 -0.46
C TYR A 185 2.18 7.49 -0.81
N THR A 186 0.98 7.18 -0.36
CA THR A 186 0.32 5.90 -0.57
C THR A 186 -1.04 6.14 -1.21
N PHE A 187 -1.28 5.50 -2.35
CA PHE A 187 -2.58 5.43 -3.01
C PHE A 187 -3.33 4.16 -2.60
N LEU A 188 -4.63 4.30 -2.37
CA LEU A 188 -5.59 3.22 -2.17
C LEU A 188 -6.55 3.21 -3.36
N PHE A 189 -6.72 2.05 -3.96
CA PHE A 189 -7.51 1.87 -5.18
C PHE A 189 -8.86 1.21 -4.90
N ASP A 190 -9.72 1.24 -5.90
CA ASP A 190 -11.02 0.58 -5.96
C ASP A 190 -10.92 -0.95 -5.88
N LYS A 191 -9.98 -1.52 -6.63
CA LYS A 191 -9.56 -2.91 -6.51
C LYS A 191 -8.55 -3.03 -5.36
N PRO A 192 -8.45 -4.21 -4.71
CA PRO A 192 -7.57 -4.41 -3.56
C PRO A 192 -6.09 -4.29 -3.94
N LEU A 193 -5.59 -3.06 -3.94
CA LEU A 193 -4.22 -2.70 -4.22
C LEU A 193 -3.85 -1.46 -3.41
N ARG A 194 -2.62 -1.47 -2.90
CA ARG A 194 -1.99 -0.32 -2.26
C ARG A 194 -0.68 -0.02 -2.94
N LEU A 195 -0.53 1.17 -3.51
CA LEU A 195 0.73 1.63 -4.09
C LEU A 195 1.37 2.63 -3.15
N THR A 196 2.61 2.40 -2.75
CA THR A 196 3.41 3.36 -1.96
C THR A 196 4.60 3.81 -2.79
N ILE A 197 4.77 5.12 -2.92
CA ILE A 197 5.89 5.74 -3.62
C ILE A 197 6.66 6.59 -2.62
N SER A 198 7.95 6.32 -2.48
CA SER A 198 8.85 7.07 -1.60
C SER A 198 10.08 7.57 -2.34
N GLN A 199 10.69 8.63 -1.82
CA GLN A 199 12.00 9.07 -2.31
C GLN A 199 13.11 8.09 -1.91
N ASN A 200 14.10 7.92 -2.79
CA ASN A 200 15.30 7.13 -2.56
C ASN A 200 16.33 7.87 -1.68
N GLU A 201 16.38 9.21 -1.78
CA GLU A 201 17.35 10.00 -1.05
C GLU A 201 17.08 9.97 0.47
N PRO A 202 18.12 9.87 1.32
CA PRO A 202 17.94 9.87 2.76
C PRO A 202 17.29 11.20 3.20
N PRO A 203 16.30 11.16 4.11
CA PRO A 203 15.72 12.39 4.65
C PRO A 203 16.82 13.22 5.31
N ALA A 204 16.77 14.54 5.11
CA ALA A 204 17.62 15.47 5.88
C ALA A 204 17.43 15.21 7.38
N GLU A 205 18.51 15.35 8.17
CA GLU A 205 18.54 14.90 9.57
C GLU A 205 17.38 15.42 10.42
N HIS A 206 16.89 16.63 10.13
CA HIS A 206 15.76 17.28 10.80
C HIS A 206 14.37 16.69 10.48
N HIS A 207 14.22 15.90 9.40
CA HIS A 207 12.93 15.37 8.94
C HIS A 207 12.74 13.86 9.17
N ARG A 208 13.74 13.17 9.74
CA ARG A 208 13.70 11.72 10.05
C ARG A 208 12.46 11.28 10.83
N TYR A 209 11.95 12.13 11.72
CA TYR A 209 10.79 11.81 12.56
C TYR A 209 9.47 11.77 11.77
N SER A 210 9.31 12.63 10.75
CA SER A 210 8.11 12.70 9.91
C SER A 210 7.97 11.47 9.01
N SER A 211 9.08 11.00 8.43
CA SER A 211 9.16 9.77 7.64
C SER A 211 8.82 8.54 8.49
N TYR A 212 9.28 8.51 9.75
CA TYR A 212 9.04 7.42 10.68
C TYR A 212 7.58 7.39 11.17
N LYS A 213 6.98 8.55 11.48
CA LYS A 213 5.59 8.64 11.95
C LYS A 213 4.59 8.18 10.89
N ASN A 214 4.82 8.47 9.61
CA ASN A 214 3.93 8.02 8.54
C ASN A 214 4.07 6.52 8.26
N ARG A 215 5.30 5.96 8.37
CA ARG A 215 5.51 4.51 8.30
C ARG A 215 4.87 3.78 9.49
N LEU A 216 4.95 4.35 10.69
CA LEU A 216 4.29 3.81 11.88
C LEU A 216 2.77 3.98 11.85
N GLY A 217 2.25 5.07 11.30
CA GLY A 217 0.80 5.31 11.23
C GLY A 217 0.10 4.30 10.33
N SER A 218 0.68 4.00 9.15
CA SER A 218 0.14 2.97 8.25
C SER A 218 0.27 1.55 8.83
N GLN A 219 1.37 1.25 9.53
CA GLN A 219 1.54 -0.02 10.25
C GLN A 219 0.63 -0.13 11.47
N ALA A 220 0.42 0.95 12.23
CA ALA A 220 -0.46 0.96 13.40
C ALA A 220 -1.92 0.77 13.01
N ASN A 221 -2.36 1.34 11.88
CA ASN A 221 -3.71 1.10 11.36
C ASN A 221 -3.91 -0.35 10.90
N TYR A 222 -2.87 -0.97 10.31
CA TYR A 222 -2.89 -2.39 9.95
C TYR A 222 -2.86 -3.32 11.17
N VAL A 223 -2.02 -3.02 12.17
CA VAL A 223 -2.00 -3.77 13.44
C VAL A 223 -3.32 -3.60 14.18
N LYS A 224 -3.91 -2.41 14.16
CA LYS A 224 -5.22 -2.13 14.73
C LYS A 224 -6.33 -2.90 14.01
N SER A 225 -6.31 -2.97 12.68
CA SER A 225 -7.31 -3.74 11.93
C SER A 225 -7.18 -5.24 12.17
N ILE A 226 -5.95 -5.76 12.27
CA ILE A 226 -5.72 -7.16 12.66
C ILE A 226 -6.21 -7.41 14.10
N PHE A 227 -5.88 -6.53 15.04
CA PHE A 227 -6.31 -6.66 16.43
C PHE A 227 -7.83 -6.60 16.56
N GLN A 228 -8.49 -5.66 15.88
CA GLN A 228 -9.94 -5.56 15.85
C GLN A 228 -10.59 -6.81 15.23
N SER A 229 -10.00 -7.34 14.16
CA SER A 229 -10.48 -8.54 13.49
C SER A 229 -10.27 -9.77 14.38
N ALA A 230 -9.14 -9.86 15.09
CA ALA A 230 -8.87 -10.93 16.06
C ALA A 230 -9.85 -10.90 17.24
N VAL A 231 -10.18 -9.72 17.78
CA VAL A 231 -11.21 -9.57 18.83
C VAL A 231 -12.60 -9.95 18.32
N ARG A 232 -12.89 -9.68 17.04
CA ARG A 232 -14.17 -10.02 16.39
C ARG A 232 -14.20 -11.44 15.80
N PHE A 233 -13.15 -12.23 15.99
CA PHE A 233 -12.99 -13.56 15.38
C PHE A 233 -13.19 -13.59 13.86
N GLN A 234 -12.83 -12.50 13.19
CA GLN A 234 -12.90 -12.36 11.73
C GLN A 234 -11.49 -12.42 11.14
N VAL A 235 -11.35 -13.03 9.97
CA VAL A 235 -10.10 -13.00 9.21
C VAL A 235 -9.88 -11.57 8.72
N PRO A 236 -8.74 -10.93 9.05
CA PRO A 236 -8.48 -9.55 8.63
C PRO A 236 -8.38 -9.47 7.11
N GLU A 237 -8.81 -8.33 6.58
CA GLU A 237 -8.69 -8.04 5.16
C GLU A 237 -7.23 -7.68 4.84
N TYR A 238 -6.64 -8.41 3.89
CA TYR A 238 -5.30 -8.14 3.41
C TYR A 238 -5.38 -7.42 2.06
N THR A 239 -4.70 -6.29 1.95
CA THR A 239 -4.60 -5.55 0.69
C THR A 239 -3.22 -5.83 0.07
N PRO A 240 -3.15 -6.43 -1.13
CA PRO A 240 -1.93 -6.51 -1.93
C PRO A 240 -1.27 -5.14 -2.03
N TRP A 241 0.06 -5.11 -1.93
CA TRP A 241 0.81 -3.87 -1.90
C TRP A 241 1.99 -3.90 -2.87
N ILE A 242 2.32 -2.72 -3.37
CA ILE A 242 3.50 -2.42 -4.19
C ILE A 242 4.16 -1.19 -3.57
N THR A 243 5.46 -1.28 -3.30
CA THR A 243 6.28 -0.19 -2.78
C THR A 243 7.37 0.10 -3.79
N ILE A 244 7.48 1.35 -4.22
CA ILE A 244 8.51 1.79 -5.16
C ILE A 244 9.28 2.99 -4.59
N GLU A 245 10.58 3.01 -4.88
CA GLU A 245 11.46 4.13 -4.57
C GLU A 245 11.93 4.79 -5.85
N VAL A 246 11.76 6.12 -5.93
CA VAL A 246 12.14 6.96 -7.09
C VAL A 246 12.92 8.18 -6.58
N LYS A 247 13.52 8.95 -7.49
CA LYS A 247 14.17 10.21 -7.11
C LYS A 247 13.16 11.20 -6.53
N GLN A 248 13.60 12.06 -5.62
CA GLN A 248 12.71 13.01 -4.95
C GLN A 248 11.92 13.91 -5.91
N ASP A 249 12.56 14.46 -6.94
CA ASP A 249 11.90 15.36 -7.89
C ASP A 249 10.88 14.63 -8.76
N ASP A 250 11.18 13.40 -9.16
CA ASP A 250 10.26 12.53 -9.89
C ASP A 250 9.06 12.17 -9.00
N ALA A 251 9.30 11.80 -7.73
CA ALA A 251 8.25 11.50 -6.76
C ALA A 251 7.28 12.67 -6.61
N LYS A 252 7.80 13.91 -6.49
CA LYS A 252 6.99 15.13 -6.41
C LYS A 252 6.21 15.38 -7.68
N THR A 253 6.86 15.23 -8.84
CA THR A 253 6.27 15.47 -10.15
C THR A 253 5.10 14.51 -10.38
N ILE A 254 5.32 13.21 -10.18
CA ILE A 254 4.31 12.16 -10.27
C ILE A 254 3.15 12.44 -9.33
N PHE A 255 3.44 12.72 -8.05
CA PHE A 255 2.38 12.97 -7.09
C PHE A 255 1.54 14.18 -7.49
N ARG A 256 2.13 15.27 -7.95
CA ARG A 256 1.40 16.50 -8.28
C ARG A 256 0.66 16.43 -9.61
N ALA A 257 1.17 15.65 -10.56
CA ALA A 257 0.57 15.49 -11.88
C ALA A 257 -0.69 14.60 -11.85
N LEU A 258 -0.72 13.58 -10.99
CA LEU A 258 -1.86 12.66 -10.95
C LEU A 258 -3.13 13.35 -10.43
N PRO A 259 -4.30 13.19 -11.07
CA PRO A 259 -5.56 13.69 -10.54
C PRO A 259 -6.00 12.91 -9.29
N GLN A 260 -7.10 13.32 -8.66
CA GLN A 260 -7.63 12.65 -7.46
C GLN A 260 -8.12 11.23 -7.77
N ASN A 261 -8.79 11.06 -8.90
CA ASN A 261 -9.29 9.78 -9.43
C ASN A 261 -8.35 9.24 -10.52
N ALA A 262 -7.04 9.27 -10.27
CA ALA A 262 -6.07 8.79 -11.25
C ALA A 262 -6.25 7.30 -11.54
N ALA A 263 -6.12 6.92 -12.82
CA ALA A 263 -6.03 5.54 -13.23
C ALA A 263 -4.58 5.07 -13.18
N LEU A 264 -4.37 3.87 -12.64
CA LEU A 264 -3.11 3.17 -12.60
C LEU A 264 -3.19 1.90 -13.47
N VAL A 265 -2.23 1.73 -14.35
CA VAL A 265 -2.03 0.53 -15.16
C VAL A 265 -0.76 -0.16 -14.67
N LEU A 266 -0.85 -1.46 -14.41
CA LEU A 266 0.27 -2.28 -13.95
C LEU A 266 0.70 -3.24 -15.05
N VAL A 267 1.99 -3.21 -15.39
CA VAL A 267 2.63 -4.14 -16.32
C VAL A 267 3.54 -5.06 -15.51
N MET A 268 3.09 -6.30 -15.36
CA MET A 268 3.79 -7.39 -14.66
C MET A 268 4.19 -8.48 -15.65
N ASP A 269 5.32 -9.14 -15.37
CA ASP A 269 5.72 -10.39 -16.05
C ASP A 269 4.93 -11.60 -15.50
#